data_AF-A0A6G3LNI1-F1
#
_entry.id   AF-A0A6G3LNI1-F1
#
_cell.length_a   1.000
_cell.length_b   1.000
_cell.length_c   1.000
_cell.angle_alpha   90.00
_cell.angle_beta   90.00
_cell.angle_gamma   90.00
#
_symmetry.space_group_name_H-M   'P 1'
#
loop_
_entity.id
_entity.type
_entity.pdbx_description
1 polymer ?
#
loop_
_entity_poly.entity_id
_entity_poly.type
_entity_poly.pdbx_seq_one_letter_code
_entity_poly.pdbx_strand_id
1 'polypeptide(L)'
;MGDLRAKLLEIQEYWLKEAKSRAGLGLKNVLDTSLGIMHGEAGEFVLEFLQNAEDALMEAGRTGFFRIELYKDRVVITHNGKPIDEGDLEGLCNLASKKKPALGYKGFMGIGWKSVFMVSRRVEVYSNGLGFEFNKEFWSGPQGGNCWRSMGLVPRMLFGNLHLYL
;
A
#
# COMPACT_ATOMS: atom_id res chain seq x y z
N MET A 1 15.91 12.05 -6.09
CA MET A 1 15.81 11.29 -4.82
C MET A 1 15.22 12.13 -3.68
N GLY A 2 15.64 13.40 -3.49
CA GLY A 2 15.04 14.30 -2.49
C GLY A 2 13.54 14.55 -2.69
N ASP A 3 13.10 14.59 -3.95
CA ASP A 3 11.72 14.85 -4.35
C ASP A 3 10.73 13.71 -3.94
N LEU A 4 11.04 12.46 -4.30
CA LEU A 4 10.19 11.30 -3.94
C LEU A 4 10.07 11.08 -2.43
N ARG A 5 11.14 11.35 -1.67
CA ARG A 5 11.09 11.25 -0.20
C ARG A 5 10.20 12.33 0.39
N ALA A 6 10.29 13.56 -0.11
CA ALA A 6 9.42 14.64 0.34
C ALA A 6 7.95 14.31 0.03
N LYS A 7 7.66 13.81 -1.17
CA LYS A 7 6.33 13.39 -1.57
C LYS A 7 5.77 12.26 -0.70
N LEU A 8 6.58 11.25 -0.39
CA LEU A 8 6.17 10.16 0.50
C LEU A 8 5.76 10.69 1.89
N LEU A 9 6.52 11.64 2.44
CA LEU A 9 6.20 12.27 3.73
C LEU A 9 4.93 13.12 3.66
N GLU A 10 4.72 13.84 2.55
CA GLU A 10 3.49 14.59 2.30
C GLU A 10 2.26 13.67 2.29
N ILE A 11 2.33 12.56 1.54
CA ILE A 11 1.27 11.54 1.49
C ILE A 11 1.01 10.95 2.89
N GLN A 12 2.07 10.65 3.64
CA GLN A 12 1.96 10.14 5.00
C GLN A 12 1.24 11.16 5.90
N GLU A 13 1.64 12.43 5.87
CA GLU A 13 1.04 13.47 6.68
C GLU A 13 -0.44 13.69 6.34
N TYR A 14 -0.80 13.67 5.06
CA TYR A 14 -2.18 13.74 4.60
C TYR A 14 -3.03 12.62 5.21
N TRP A 15 -2.60 11.36 5.07
CA TRP A 15 -3.36 10.22 5.59
C TRP A 15 -3.45 10.21 7.11
N LEU A 16 -2.41 10.68 7.82
CA LEU A 16 -2.45 10.76 9.28
C LEU A 16 -3.43 11.82 9.80
N LYS A 17 -3.62 12.91 9.06
CA LYS A 17 -4.66 13.92 9.35
C LYS A 17 -6.05 13.36 9.03
N GLU A 18 -6.21 12.71 7.88
CA GLU A 18 -7.51 12.22 7.40
C GLU A 18 -8.02 10.95 8.07
N ALA A 19 -7.15 10.11 8.65
CA ALA A 19 -7.54 8.85 9.29
C ALA A 19 -8.60 9.00 10.40
N LYS A 20 -8.76 10.21 10.95
CA LYS A 20 -9.75 10.54 11.99
C LYS A 20 -11.06 11.11 11.45
N SER A 21 -11.11 11.53 10.19
CA SER A 21 -12.32 12.12 9.65
C SER A 21 -13.40 11.04 9.53
N ARG A 22 -14.68 11.43 9.66
CA ARG A 22 -15.80 10.49 9.42
C ARG A 22 -15.71 9.87 8.02
N ALA A 23 -15.20 10.64 7.06
CA ALA A 23 -14.90 10.18 5.71
C ALA A 23 -13.81 9.10 5.71
N GLY A 24 -12.68 9.32 6.40
CA GLY A 24 -11.60 8.35 6.54
C GLY A 24 -12.05 7.02 7.15
N LEU A 25 -12.90 7.06 8.19
CA LEU A 25 -13.46 5.84 8.79
C LEU A 25 -14.42 5.11 7.84
N GLY A 26 -15.30 5.85 7.16
CA GLY A 26 -16.19 5.28 6.15
C GLY A 26 -15.42 4.62 5.01
N LEU A 27 -14.33 5.25 4.58
CA LEU A 27 -13.44 4.78 3.54
C LEU A 27 -12.71 3.49 3.91
N LYS A 28 -12.24 3.38 5.15
CA LYS A 28 -11.68 2.13 5.70
C LYS A 28 -12.69 0.99 5.64
N ASN A 29 -13.94 1.23 6.03
CA ASN A 29 -14.97 0.18 6.01
C ASN A 29 -15.31 -0.26 4.59
N VAL A 30 -15.39 0.69 3.64
CA VAL A 30 -15.58 0.38 2.22
C VAL A 30 -14.43 -0.46 1.69
N LEU A 31 -13.18 -0.09 2.01
CA LEU A 31 -11.99 -0.86 1.65
C LEU A 31 -12.02 -2.29 2.16
N ASP A 32 -12.25 -2.45 3.47
CA ASP A 32 -12.28 -3.76 4.12
C ASP A 32 -13.36 -4.65 3.47
N THR A 33 -14.54 -4.08 3.18
CA THR A 33 -15.64 -4.77 2.51
C THR A 33 -15.28 -5.12 1.05
N SER A 34 -14.72 -4.15 0.32
CA SER A 34 -14.30 -4.30 -1.08
C SER A 34 -13.24 -5.39 -1.24
N LEU A 35 -12.22 -5.41 -0.39
CA LEU A 35 -11.18 -6.44 -0.43
C LEU A 35 -11.76 -7.82 -0.17
N GLY A 36 -12.67 -7.96 0.81
CA GLY A 36 -13.32 -9.25 1.10
C GLY A 36 -14.28 -9.75 0.01
N ILE A 37 -14.88 -8.85 -0.79
CA ILE A 37 -15.79 -9.24 -1.89
C ILE A 37 -15.02 -9.55 -3.18
N MET A 38 -13.99 -8.75 -3.50
CA MET A 38 -13.29 -8.85 -4.79
C MET A 38 -12.19 -9.89 -4.81
N HIS A 39 -11.58 -10.18 -3.67
CA HIS A 39 -10.49 -11.13 -3.59
C HIS A 39 -10.94 -12.36 -2.80
N GLY A 40 -11.38 -13.37 -3.55
CA GLY A 40 -11.93 -14.60 -3.00
C GLY A 40 -10.86 -15.55 -2.48
N GLU A 41 -9.63 -15.42 -2.99
CA GLU A 41 -8.50 -16.27 -2.60
C GLU A 41 -7.27 -15.45 -2.17
N ALA A 42 -6.63 -15.90 -1.08
CA ALA A 42 -5.43 -15.29 -0.50
C ALA A 42 -4.23 -15.18 -1.47
N GLY A 43 -4.25 -15.86 -2.62
CA GLY A 43 -3.18 -15.87 -3.62
C GLY A 43 -3.31 -14.80 -4.71
N GLU A 44 -4.45 -14.10 -4.82
CA GLU A 44 -4.70 -13.18 -5.94
C GLU A 44 -3.72 -12.00 -6.00
N PHE A 45 -3.15 -11.59 -4.85
CA PHE A 45 -2.14 -10.54 -4.81
C PHE A 45 -0.93 -10.86 -5.69
N VAL A 46 -0.58 -12.15 -5.88
CA VAL A 46 0.54 -12.55 -6.73
C VAL A 46 0.31 -12.14 -8.18
N LEU A 47 -0.92 -12.31 -8.67
CA LEU A 47 -1.29 -11.93 -10.04
C LEU A 47 -1.31 -10.41 -10.22
N GLU A 48 -1.72 -9.67 -9.19
CA GLU A 48 -1.69 -8.21 -9.19
C GLU A 48 -0.25 -7.66 -9.21
N PHE A 49 0.66 -8.29 -8.45
CA PHE A 49 2.08 -7.93 -8.47
C PHE A 49 2.75 -8.31 -9.79
N LEU A 50 2.37 -9.44 -10.40
CA LEU A 50 2.85 -9.82 -11.73
C LEU A 50 2.41 -8.81 -12.80
N GLN A 51 1.15 -8.37 -12.77
CA GLN A 51 0.65 -7.32 -13.66
C GLN A 51 1.41 -6.00 -13.47
N ASN A 52 1.65 -5.58 -12.22
CA ASN A 52 2.45 -4.37 -11.96
C ASN A 52 3.89 -4.49 -12.48
N ALA A 53 4.48 -5.68 -12.41
CA ALA A 53 5.81 -5.92 -12.97
C ALA A 53 5.82 -5.88 -14.50
N GLU A 54 4.79 -6.43 -15.16
CA GLU A 54 4.58 -6.35 -16.61
C GLU A 54 4.39 -4.90 -17.06
N ASP A 55 3.50 -4.15 -16.41
CA ASP A 55 3.29 -2.71 -16.64
C ASP A 55 4.62 -1.93 -16.54
N ALA A 56 5.38 -2.16 -15.47
CA ALA A 56 6.67 -1.49 -15.26
C ALA A 56 7.74 -1.90 -16.31
N LEU A 57 7.69 -3.11 -16.85
CA LEU A 57 8.58 -3.54 -17.93
C LEU A 57 8.17 -2.93 -19.27
N MET A 58 6.87 -2.83 -19.55
CA MET A 58 6.33 -2.14 -20.72
C MET A 58 6.70 -0.66 -20.73
N GLU A 59 6.53 0.04 -19.60
CA GLU A 59 6.93 1.45 -19.45
C GLU A 59 8.44 1.65 -19.64
N ALA A 60 9.24 0.71 -19.17
CA ALA A 60 10.69 0.73 -19.38
C ALA A 60 11.12 0.31 -20.80
N GLY A 61 10.19 -0.15 -21.63
CA GLY A 61 10.46 -0.59 -23.00
C GLY A 61 11.41 -1.79 -23.08
N ARG A 62 11.40 -2.69 -22.10
CA ARG A 62 12.36 -3.79 -21.99
C ARG A 62 11.75 -5.11 -21.57
N THR A 63 12.39 -6.21 -21.96
CA THR A 63 12.16 -7.52 -21.35
C THR A 63 12.85 -7.59 -19.99
N GLY A 64 12.33 -8.42 -19.09
CA GLY A 64 12.85 -8.53 -17.74
C GLY A 64 12.40 -9.79 -17.05
N PHE A 65 12.46 -9.77 -15.71
CA PHE A 65 12.07 -10.89 -14.87
C PHE A 65 11.06 -10.48 -13.83
N PHE A 66 10.30 -11.47 -13.37
CA PHE A 66 9.50 -11.44 -12.17
C PHE A 66 9.87 -12.67 -11.34
N ARG A 67 10.16 -12.47 -10.05
CA ARG A 67 10.65 -13.51 -9.14
C ARG A 67 9.88 -13.48 -7.85
N ILE A 68 9.50 -14.66 -7.38
CA ILE A 68 8.92 -14.86 -6.06
C ILE A 68 9.85 -15.77 -5.28
N GLU A 69 10.23 -15.35 -4.09
CA GLU A 69 11.01 -16.13 -3.14
C GLU A 69 10.19 -16.31 -1.86
N LEU A 70 9.99 -17.57 -1.47
CA LEU A 70 9.25 -17.93 -0.27
C LEU A 70 10.22 -18.22 0.87
N TYR A 71 10.04 -17.51 1.98
CA TYR A 71 10.74 -17.73 3.23
C TYR A 71 9.74 -18.19 4.29
N LYS A 72 10.25 -18.69 5.41
CA LYS A 72 9.39 -19.15 6.52
C LYS A 72 8.49 -18.04 7.07
N ASP A 73 8.95 -16.79 7.01
CA ASP A 73 8.34 -15.63 7.66
C ASP A 73 7.95 -14.51 6.69
N ARG A 74 8.26 -14.64 5.39
CA ARG A 74 7.99 -13.61 4.39
C ARG A 74 7.94 -14.16 2.96
N VAL A 75 7.32 -13.38 2.08
CA VAL A 75 7.39 -13.55 0.63
C VAL A 75 8.12 -12.33 0.06
N VAL A 76 9.12 -12.56 -0.79
CA VAL A 76 9.85 -11.50 -1.49
C VAL A 76 9.48 -11.56 -2.96
N ILE A 77 8.95 -10.45 -3.49
CA ILE A 77 8.64 -10.30 -4.91
C ILE A 77 9.62 -9.28 -5.50
N THR A 78 10.30 -9.66 -6.58
CA THR A 78 11.30 -8.80 -7.24
C THR A 78 11.07 -8.79 -8.75
N HIS A 79 11.13 -7.61 -9.35
CA HIS A 79 11.17 -7.42 -10.80
C HIS A 79 12.17 -6.32 -11.17
N ASN A 80 12.62 -6.29 -12.42
CA ASN A 80 13.49 -5.24 -12.95
C ASN A 80 12.73 -4.34 -13.93
N GLY A 81 11.54 -3.89 -13.56
CA GLY A 81 10.77 -2.89 -14.32
C GLY A 81 11.33 -1.47 -14.18
N LYS A 82 10.55 -0.47 -14.61
CA LYS A 82 10.78 0.94 -14.28
C LYS A 82 10.86 1.12 -12.74
N PRO A 83 11.79 1.92 -12.22
CA PRO A 83 11.73 2.36 -10.83
C PRO A 83 10.44 3.13 -10.52
N ILE A 84 9.95 3.00 -9.28
CA ILE A 84 8.84 3.80 -8.75
C ILE A 84 9.13 5.30 -8.92
N ASP A 85 8.15 6.03 -9.47
CA ASP A 85 8.11 7.48 -9.50
C ASP A 85 7.00 8.06 -8.59
N GLU A 86 6.75 9.37 -8.67
CA GLU A 86 5.73 10.05 -7.86
C GLU A 86 4.32 9.55 -8.17
N GLY A 87 4.01 9.30 -9.44
CA GLY A 87 2.70 8.79 -9.85
C GLY A 87 2.45 7.38 -9.32
N ASP A 88 3.49 6.54 -9.30
CA ASP A 88 3.45 5.21 -8.70
C ASP A 88 3.22 5.28 -7.18
N LEU A 89 3.92 6.19 -6.48
CA LEU A 89 3.71 6.40 -5.03
C LEU A 89 2.28 6.86 -4.71
N GLU A 90 1.76 7.82 -5.48
CA GLU A 90 0.36 8.24 -5.33
C GLU A 90 -0.60 7.09 -5.62
N GLY A 91 -0.34 6.28 -6.64
CA GLY A 91 -1.18 5.13 -6.99
C GLY A 91 -1.18 4.02 -5.93
N LEU A 92 -0.03 3.75 -5.31
CA LEU A 92 0.08 2.82 -4.20
C LEU A 92 -0.73 3.33 -2.99
N CYS A 93 -0.56 4.61 -2.63
CA CYS A 93 -1.10 5.17 -1.40
C CYS A 93 -2.54 5.70 -1.51
N ASN A 94 -3.06 5.99 -2.71
CA ASN A 94 -4.43 6.47 -2.91
C ASN A 94 -5.41 5.34 -3.19
N LEU A 95 -6.69 5.65 -3.01
CA LEU A 95 -7.80 4.71 -3.25
C LEU A 95 -8.39 4.79 -4.64
N ALA A 96 -8.19 5.92 -5.31
CA ALA A 96 -8.49 6.07 -6.71
C ALA A 96 -7.22 5.80 -7.52
N SER A 97 -7.31 4.87 -8.47
CA SER A 97 -6.27 4.69 -9.48
C SER A 97 -6.30 5.85 -10.47
N LYS A 98 -5.13 6.33 -10.89
CA LYS A 98 -4.97 7.16 -12.09
C LYS A 98 -4.64 6.34 -13.35
N LYS A 99 -4.66 4.99 -13.26
CA LYS A 99 -4.34 4.12 -14.41
C LYS A 99 -5.29 4.43 -15.56
N LYS A 100 -4.75 4.61 -16.76
CA LYS A 100 -5.49 4.93 -17.99
C LYS A 100 -5.70 3.64 -18.78
N PRO A 101 -6.89 2.99 -18.74
CA PRO A 101 -7.12 1.71 -19.42
C PRO A 101 -6.93 1.80 -20.93
N ALA A 102 -7.09 3.00 -21.50
CA ALA A 102 -6.88 3.30 -22.92
C ALA A 102 -5.44 3.08 -23.41
N LEU A 103 -4.46 2.96 -22.49
CA LEU A 103 -3.05 2.71 -22.81
C LEU A 103 -2.65 1.24 -22.59
N GLY A 104 -3.60 0.33 -22.36
CA GLY A 104 -3.34 -1.11 -22.18
C GLY A 104 -3.09 -1.54 -20.74
N TYR A 105 -3.02 -0.61 -19.78
CA TYR A 105 -2.92 -0.93 -18.36
C TYR A 105 -4.18 -1.64 -17.84
N LYS A 106 -4.05 -2.86 -17.32
CA LYS A 106 -5.12 -3.57 -16.61
C LYS A 106 -5.20 -3.13 -15.14
N GLY A 107 -6.42 -2.98 -14.63
CA GLY A 107 -6.71 -2.61 -13.23
C GLY A 107 -7.48 -1.30 -13.12
N PHE A 108 -8.78 -1.40 -12.81
CA PHE A 108 -9.73 -0.27 -12.88
C PHE A 108 -9.75 0.61 -11.62
N MET A 109 -9.19 0.14 -10.48
CA MET A 109 -9.43 0.77 -9.18
C MET A 109 -8.19 1.00 -8.30
N GLY A 110 -6.99 0.53 -8.69
CA GLY A 110 -5.76 0.77 -7.87
C GLY A 110 -5.78 0.08 -6.50
N ILE A 111 -6.76 -0.80 -6.28
CA ILE A 111 -6.95 -1.59 -5.05
C ILE A 111 -6.36 -2.99 -5.14
N GLY A 112 -6.08 -3.50 -6.34
CA GLY A 112 -5.67 -4.90 -6.53
C GLY A 112 -4.40 -5.26 -5.77
N TRP A 113 -3.39 -4.40 -5.78
CA TRP A 113 -2.18 -4.60 -4.98
C TRP A 113 -2.47 -4.62 -3.46
N LYS A 114 -3.52 -3.92 -3.00
CA LYS A 114 -3.93 -3.83 -1.60
C LYS A 114 -4.52 -5.16 -1.07
N SER A 115 -4.86 -6.11 -1.95
CA SER A 115 -5.21 -7.48 -1.56
C SER A 115 -4.11 -8.17 -0.73
N VAL A 116 -2.85 -7.74 -0.87
CA VAL A 116 -1.73 -8.20 -0.03
C VAL A 116 -2.01 -8.01 1.47
N PHE A 117 -2.83 -7.03 1.86
CA PHE A 117 -3.17 -6.76 3.26
C PHE A 117 -4.13 -7.79 3.86
N MET A 118 -4.73 -8.66 3.06
CA MET A 118 -5.49 -9.82 3.56
C MET A 118 -4.56 -10.90 4.14
N VAL A 119 -3.32 -10.97 3.64
CA VAL A 119 -2.34 -11.99 4.02
C VAL A 119 -1.14 -11.44 4.79
N SER A 120 -0.93 -10.12 4.78
CA SER A 120 0.16 -9.48 5.49
C SER A 120 -0.26 -8.22 6.24
N ARG A 121 0.28 -8.06 7.45
CA ARG A 121 0.14 -6.85 8.29
C ARG A 121 1.29 -5.85 8.07
N ARG A 122 2.33 -6.27 7.32
CA ARG A 122 3.53 -5.49 7.01
C ARG A 122 3.97 -5.73 5.57
N VAL A 123 4.08 -4.66 4.80
CA VAL A 123 4.57 -4.70 3.42
C VAL A 123 5.69 -3.69 3.27
N GLU A 124 6.85 -4.15 2.84
CA GLU A 124 8.01 -3.31 2.57
C GLU A 124 8.19 -3.15 1.07
N VAL A 125 8.48 -1.93 0.63
CA VAL A 125 8.67 -1.58 -0.77
C VAL A 125 10.04 -0.93 -0.93
N TYR A 126 10.83 -1.46 -1.87
CA TYR A 126 12.17 -0.97 -2.18
C TYR A 126 12.30 -0.70 -3.68
N SER A 127 12.69 0.51 -4.05
CA SER A 127 12.92 0.89 -5.45
C SER A 127 13.96 2.01 -5.55
N ASN A 128 15.05 1.76 -6.26
CA ASN A 128 16.08 2.76 -6.62
C ASN A 128 16.54 3.66 -5.44
N GLY A 129 16.86 3.04 -4.30
CA GLY A 129 17.32 3.73 -3.08
C GLY A 129 16.21 4.35 -2.21
N LEU A 130 14.95 4.32 -2.66
CA LEU A 130 13.79 4.59 -1.81
C LEU A 130 13.33 3.30 -1.14
N GLY A 131 13.11 3.35 0.17
CA GLY A 131 12.53 2.27 0.96
C GLY A 131 11.43 2.81 1.86
N PHE A 132 10.27 2.16 1.88
CA PHE A 132 9.16 2.52 2.77
C PHE A 132 8.31 1.30 3.09
N GLU A 133 7.47 1.40 4.11
CA GLU A 133 6.62 0.29 4.53
C GLU A 133 5.21 0.72 4.91
N PHE A 134 4.28 -0.21 4.70
CA PHE A 134 2.95 -0.19 5.29
C PHE A 134 2.97 -1.16 6.47
N ASN A 135 2.87 -0.64 7.70
CA ASN A 135 3.05 -1.44 8.91
C ASN A 135 1.96 -1.15 9.94
N LYS A 136 1.07 -2.12 10.15
CA LYS A 136 -0.01 -2.01 11.14
C LYS A 136 0.51 -2.01 12.58
N GLU A 137 1.62 -2.72 12.84
CA GLU A 137 2.19 -2.91 14.17
C GLU A 137 3.02 -1.71 14.64
N PHE A 138 3.60 -0.96 13.70
CA PHE A 138 4.34 0.28 13.98
C PHE A 138 3.57 1.22 14.92
N TRP A 139 2.27 1.38 14.67
CA TRP A 139 1.38 2.27 15.43
C TRP A 139 1.12 1.84 16.87
N SER A 140 1.37 0.56 17.18
CA SER A 140 1.24 0.01 18.54
C SER A 140 2.54 0.15 19.34
N GLY A 141 3.67 0.43 18.67
CA GLY A 141 4.98 0.58 19.30
C GLY A 141 5.24 1.98 19.87
N PRO A 142 6.31 2.16 20.67
CA PRO A 142 6.67 3.46 21.26
C PRO A 142 6.87 4.57 20.23
N GLN A 143 7.46 4.23 19.07
CA GLN A 143 7.74 5.17 17.99
C GLN A 143 6.46 5.66 17.31
N GLY A 144 5.53 4.76 16.99
CA GLY A 144 4.20 5.12 16.52
C GLY A 144 3.42 5.95 17.56
N GLY A 145 3.54 5.58 18.85
CA GLY A 145 3.00 6.35 19.96
C GLY A 145 3.52 7.79 20.02
N ASN A 146 4.80 8.02 19.74
CA ASN A 146 5.39 9.35 19.66
C ASN A 146 4.89 10.13 18.44
N CYS A 147 4.77 9.47 17.28
CA CYS A 147 4.20 10.07 16.07
C CYS A 147 2.78 10.56 16.33
N TRP A 148 1.93 9.73 16.96
CA TRP A 148 0.59 10.14 17.37
C TRP A 148 0.60 11.37 18.27
N ARG A 149 1.44 11.39 19.31
CA ARG A 149 1.51 12.52 20.26
C ARG A 149 1.94 13.82 19.59
N SER A 150 2.92 13.77 18.68
CA SER A 150 3.35 14.96 17.93
C SER A 150 2.24 15.56 17.08
N MET A 151 1.23 14.76 16.73
CA MET A 151 0.05 15.17 15.97
C MET A 151 -1.16 15.48 16.89
N GLY A 152 -0.98 15.46 18.21
CA GLY A 152 -2.07 15.66 19.18
C GLY A 152 -3.02 14.46 19.29
N LEU A 153 -2.62 13.27 18.84
CA LEU A 153 -3.40 12.04 18.86
C LEU A 153 -2.88 11.12 19.97
N VAL A 154 -3.78 10.43 20.68
CA VAL A 154 -3.41 9.43 21.72
C VAL A 154 -3.91 8.06 21.25
N PRO A 155 -3.13 6.96 21.32
CA PRO A 155 -3.55 5.65 20.82
C PRO A 155 -4.92 5.19 21.35
N ARG A 156 -5.26 5.51 22.62
CA ARG A 156 -6.56 5.21 23.23
C ARG A 156 -7.75 6.00 22.64
N MET A 157 -7.52 7.13 21.98
CA MET A 157 -8.55 7.85 21.22
C MET A 157 -8.75 7.24 19.81
N LEU A 158 -7.73 6.52 19.33
CA LEU A 158 -7.70 5.63 18.16
C LEU A 158 -8.69 4.48 18.21
N PHE A 159 -8.57 3.74 19.31
CA PHE A 159 -9.27 2.49 19.55
C PHE A 159 -10.37 2.72 20.59
N GLY A 160 -11.36 3.53 20.23
CA GLY A 160 -12.57 3.67 21.04
C GLY A 160 -13.21 2.29 21.27
N ASN A 161 -13.72 2.07 22.49
CA ASN A 161 -14.27 0.83 23.05
C ASN A 161 -15.33 0.12 22.17
N LEU A 162 -14.90 -0.52 21.08
CA LEU A 162 -15.63 -1.59 20.43
C LEU A 162 -14.62 -2.70 20.12
N HIS A 163 -14.45 -3.59 21.09
CA HIS A 163 -13.88 -4.90 20.85
C HIS A 163 -14.90 -5.70 20.01
N LEU A 164 -14.76 -5.66 18.69
CA LEU A 164 -15.22 -6.76 17.85
C LEU A 164 -13.98 -7.64 17.62
N TYR A 165 -13.96 -8.82 18.25
CA TYR A 165 -13.11 -9.89 17.77
C TYR A 165 -13.68 -10.33 16.41
N LEU A 166 -12.96 -10.00 15.35
CA LEU A 166 -12.94 -10.69 14.07
C LEU A 166 -11.47 -10.87 13.68
#